data_AF-A0A5R2N484-F1
#
_entry.id   AF-A0A5R2N484-F1
#
_cell.length_a   1.000
_cell.length_b   1.000
_cell.length_c   1.000
_cell.angle_alpha   90.00
_cell.angle_beta   90.00
_cell.angle_gamma   90.00
#
_symmetry.space_group_name_H-M   'P 1'
#
loop_
_entity.id
_entity.type
_entity.pdbx_description
1 polymer ?
#
loop_
_entity_poly.entity_id
_entity_poly.type
_entity_poly.pdbx_seq_one_letter_code
_entity_poly.pdbx_strand_id
1 'polypeptide(L)'
;ERRHATHVSNMELRSLSPDRLTQILRMRTAYEKELRSILRDGAEAGIFSVEDTGLTAMALIQMMTGVIVWFRPGERLSIAEVTATYLSMTMRLVGAKIDGVMRQEERHVHEHAQLRA
;
A
#
# COMPACT_ATOMS: atom_id res chain seq x y z
N GLU A 1 2.15 9.85 30.05
CA GLU A 1 3.14 10.77 29.47
C GLU A 1 2.80 11.04 28.00
N ARG A 2 2.92 12.28 27.53
CA ARG A 2 2.07 12.90 26.49
C ARG A 2 2.23 12.31 25.08
N ARG A 3 1.09 11.90 24.51
CA ARG A 3 0.89 11.42 23.12
C ARG A 3 1.09 12.57 22.12
N HIS A 4 2.20 12.55 21.38
CA HIS A 4 2.44 13.40 20.20
C HIS A 4 2.22 12.62 18.90
N ALA A 5 1.05 11.98 18.76
CA ALA A 5 0.60 11.47 17.46
C ALA A 5 -0.64 12.27 17.05
N THR A 6 -0.40 13.55 16.77
CA THR A 6 -1.41 14.49 16.29
C THR A 6 -1.81 14.08 14.89
N HIS A 7 -3.08 13.71 14.77
CA HIS A 7 -3.87 13.62 13.55
C HIS A 7 -3.42 14.66 12.51
N VAL A 8 -2.72 14.21 11.46
CA VAL A 8 -2.43 15.06 10.29
C VAL A 8 -3.73 15.18 9.50
N SER A 9 -4.55 16.11 9.94
CA SER A 9 -5.75 16.56 9.22
C SER A 9 -5.33 17.14 7.88
N ASN A 10 -6.21 17.04 6.88
CA ASN A 10 -6.09 17.57 5.51
C ASN A 10 -5.61 19.05 5.40
N MET A 11 -5.49 19.78 6.51
CA MET A 11 -4.95 21.14 6.58
C MET A 11 -3.43 21.24 6.41
N GLU A 12 -2.64 20.22 6.77
CA GLU A 12 -1.17 20.25 6.61
C GLU A 12 -0.72 20.00 5.16
N LEU A 13 -1.59 19.47 4.29
CA LEU A 13 -1.28 19.37 2.86
C LEU A 13 -1.38 20.72 2.14
N ARG A 14 -2.21 21.64 2.69
CA ARG A 14 -2.33 23.03 2.19
C ARG A 14 -1.24 23.96 2.72
N SER A 15 -0.51 23.56 3.76
CA SER A 15 0.64 24.29 4.31
C SER A 15 1.96 23.93 3.63
N LEU A 16 1.96 22.94 2.73
CA LEU A 16 3.15 22.57 1.96
C LEU A 16 3.51 23.68 0.99
N SER A 17 4.79 24.08 0.99
CA SER A 17 5.31 24.89 -0.10
C SER A 17 5.10 24.15 -1.43
N PRO A 18 4.91 24.88 -2.55
CA PRO A 18 4.73 24.28 -3.88
C PRO A 18 5.79 23.23 -4.22
N ASP A 19 7.03 23.42 -3.77
CA ASP A 19 8.14 22.48 -3.96
C ASP A 19 7.93 21.15 -3.23
N ARG A 20 7.45 21.18 -1.98
CA ARG A 20 7.18 19.96 -1.20
C ARG A 20 5.98 19.20 -1.76
N LEU A 21 4.95 19.92 -2.19
CA LEU A 21 3.81 19.31 -2.88
C LEU A 21 4.27 18.61 -4.18
N THR A 22 5.10 19.28 -4.97
CA THR A 22 5.66 18.71 -6.21
C THR A 22 6.47 17.45 -5.93
N GLN A 23 7.29 17.45 -4.87
CA GLN A 23 8.06 16.27 -4.46
C GLN A 23 7.14 15.10 -4.06
N ILE A 24 6.10 15.35 -3.26
CA ILE A 24 5.14 14.32 -2.83
C ILE A 24 4.38 13.75 -4.02
N LEU A 25 3.90 14.61 -4.94
CA LEU A 25 3.23 14.16 -6.15
C LEU A 25 4.15 13.30 -7.02
N ARG A 26 5.43 13.67 -7.16
CA ARG A 26 6.41 12.86 -7.91
C ARG A 26 6.60 11.48 -7.28
N MET A 27 6.72 11.40 -5.95
CA MET A 27 6.81 10.11 -5.25
C MET A 27 5.55 9.27 -5.44
N ARG A 28 4.37 9.92 -5.42
CA ARG A 28 3.09 9.26 -5.69
C ARG A 28 3.01 8.68 -7.08
N THR A 29 3.36 9.47 -8.08
CA THR A 29 3.41 8.99 -9.47
C THR A 29 4.39 7.84 -9.64
N ALA A 30 5.55 7.88 -8.94
CA ALA A 30 6.54 6.82 -9.01
C ALA A 30 6.00 5.49 -8.48
N TYR A 31 5.49 5.43 -7.25
CA TYR A 31 4.99 4.16 -6.70
C TYR A 31 3.75 3.66 -7.46
N GLU A 32 2.90 4.56 -7.97
CA GLU A 32 1.72 4.17 -8.74
C GLU A 32 2.14 3.54 -10.08
N LYS A 33 3.17 4.08 -10.72
CA LYS A 33 3.74 3.53 -11.95
C LYS A 33 4.30 2.12 -11.73
N GLU A 34 5.06 1.92 -10.64
CA GLU A 34 5.62 0.61 -10.29
C GLU A 34 4.51 -0.42 -10.03
N LEU A 35 3.49 -0.05 -9.24
CA LEU A 35 2.35 -0.92 -8.98
C LEU A 35 1.62 -1.31 -10.26
N ARG A 36 1.37 -0.35 -11.16
CA ARG A 36 0.79 -0.65 -12.47
C ARG A 36 1.66 -1.59 -13.28
N SER A 37 2.99 -1.53 -13.15
CA SER A 37 3.90 -2.47 -13.83
C SER A 37 3.69 -3.89 -13.33
N ILE A 38 3.74 -4.08 -12.01
CA ILE A 38 3.51 -5.39 -11.39
C ILE A 38 2.16 -5.99 -11.82
N LEU A 39 1.10 -5.16 -11.87
CA LEU A 39 -0.22 -5.61 -12.31
C LEU A 39 -0.26 -6.02 -13.78
N ARG A 40 0.40 -5.26 -14.67
CA ARG A 40 0.52 -5.62 -16.10
C ARG A 40 1.32 -6.90 -16.27
N ASP A 41 2.48 -6.99 -15.63
CA ASP A 41 3.37 -8.14 -15.76
C ASP A 41 2.66 -9.43 -15.29
N GLY A 42 1.92 -9.35 -14.18
CA GLY A 42 1.11 -10.48 -13.69
C GLY A 42 -0.08 -10.82 -14.59
N ALA A 43 -0.71 -9.83 -15.24
CA ALA A 43 -1.78 -10.06 -16.21
C ALA A 43 -1.25 -10.69 -17.51
N GLU A 44 -0.13 -10.20 -18.03
CA GLU A 44 0.56 -10.76 -19.21
C GLU A 44 1.04 -12.19 -18.97
N ALA A 45 1.50 -12.50 -17.74
CA ALA A 45 1.87 -13.85 -17.34
C ALA A 45 0.66 -14.77 -17.04
N GLY A 46 -0.57 -14.26 -17.08
CA GLY A 46 -1.79 -15.03 -16.73
C GLY A 46 -1.90 -15.40 -15.25
N ILE A 47 -1.09 -14.78 -14.39
CA ILE A 47 -1.10 -15.00 -12.93
C ILE A 47 -2.21 -14.15 -12.28
N PHE A 48 -2.46 -12.96 -12.83
CA PHE A 48 -3.52 -12.06 -12.38
C PHE A 48 -4.64 -11.97 -13.42
N SER A 49 -5.87 -11.83 -12.92
CA SER A 49 -7.06 -11.59 -13.72
C SER A 49 -7.51 -10.14 -13.51
N VAL A 50 -6.85 -9.20 -14.19
CA VAL A 50 -7.07 -7.75 -14.04
C VAL A 50 -7.48 -7.14 -15.38
N GLU A 51 -8.67 -6.58 -15.45
CA GLU A 51 -9.20 -5.94 -16.67
C GLU A 51 -8.62 -4.53 -16.89
N ASP A 52 -8.54 -3.73 -15.82
CA ASP A 52 -7.98 -2.38 -15.85
C ASP A 52 -6.90 -2.23 -14.78
N THR A 53 -5.63 -2.28 -15.20
CA THR A 53 -4.49 -2.14 -14.29
C THR A 53 -4.41 -0.77 -13.63
N GLY A 54 -4.91 0.28 -14.26
CA GLY A 54 -4.94 1.63 -13.71
C GLY A 54 -5.97 1.74 -12.59
N LEU A 55 -7.19 1.28 -12.84
CA LEU A 55 -8.27 1.27 -11.84
C LEU A 55 -7.92 0.35 -10.66
N THR A 56 -7.39 -0.84 -10.92
CA THR A 56 -6.97 -1.77 -9.86
C THR A 56 -5.83 -1.19 -9.01
N ALA A 57 -4.84 -0.53 -9.61
CA ALA A 57 -3.78 0.15 -8.86
C ALA A 57 -4.36 1.25 -7.95
N MET A 58 -5.27 2.08 -8.45
CA MET A 58 -5.93 3.10 -7.65
C MET A 58 -6.71 2.49 -6.48
N ALA A 59 -7.47 1.42 -6.72
CA ALA A 59 -8.22 0.73 -5.66
C ALA A 59 -7.30 0.19 -4.56
N LEU A 60 -6.19 -0.44 -4.93
CA LEU A 60 -5.19 -0.94 -3.98
C LEU A 60 -4.56 0.18 -3.14
N ILE A 61 -4.17 1.28 -3.78
CA ILE A 61 -3.61 2.45 -3.08
C ILE A 61 -4.61 3.03 -2.08
N GLN A 62 -5.88 3.19 -2.49
CA GLN A 62 -6.94 3.70 -1.61
C GLN A 62 -7.20 2.76 -0.43
N MET A 63 -7.24 1.45 -0.68
CA MET A 63 -7.41 0.44 0.35
C MET A 63 -6.31 0.54 1.41
N MET A 64 -5.04 0.56 1.01
CA MET A 64 -3.89 0.67 1.92
C MET A 64 -3.85 2.02 2.66
N THR A 65 -4.11 3.12 1.95
CA THR A 65 -4.13 4.47 2.56
C THR A 65 -5.20 4.59 3.64
N GLY A 66 -6.35 3.93 3.44
CA GLY A 66 -7.43 3.91 4.43
C GLY A 66 -7.01 3.37 5.80
N VAL A 67 -6.07 2.41 5.85
CA VAL A 67 -5.56 1.81 7.11
C VAL A 67 -5.01 2.88 8.04
N ILE A 68 -4.30 3.87 7.50
CA ILE A 68 -3.65 4.95 8.25
C ILE A 68 -4.66 5.76 9.06
N VAL A 69 -5.92 5.82 8.61
CA VAL A 69 -6.97 6.63 9.24
C VAL A 69 -7.59 5.94 10.47
N TRP A 70 -7.74 4.62 10.44
CA TRP A 70 -8.53 3.89 11.45
C TRP A 70 -7.72 2.91 12.30
N PHE A 71 -6.55 2.46 11.84
CA PHE A 71 -5.81 1.39 12.51
C PHE A 71 -5.18 1.85 13.82
N ARG A 72 -5.39 1.05 14.87
CA ARG A 72 -4.86 1.25 16.23
C ARG A 72 -4.32 -0.09 16.73
N PRO A 73 -2.99 -0.24 16.91
CA PRO A 73 -2.42 -1.50 17.41
C PRO A 73 -2.97 -1.88 18.78
N GLY A 74 -3.34 -3.15 18.96
CA GLY A 74 -3.79 -3.69 20.26
C GLY A 74 -5.27 -3.49 20.58
N GLU A 75 -6.06 -2.92 19.67
CA GLU A 75 -7.52 -2.93 19.76
C GLU A 75 -8.10 -4.15 19.03
N ARG A 76 -8.71 -3.97 17.85
CA ARG A 76 -9.40 -5.03 17.11
C ARG A 76 -8.45 -6.00 16.41
N LEU A 77 -7.31 -5.52 15.92
CA LEU A 77 -6.34 -6.28 15.13
C LEU A 77 -4.92 -5.88 15.52
N SER A 78 -4.03 -6.85 15.58
CA SER A 78 -2.58 -6.63 15.57
C SER A 78 -2.08 -6.18 14.19
N ILE A 79 -0.84 -5.71 14.13
CA ILE A 79 -0.16 -5.35 12.86
C ILE A 79 -0.08 -6.56 11.93
N ALA A 80 0.27 -7.74 12.47
CA ALA A 80 0.37 -8.96 11.68
C ALA A 80 -0.99 -9.36 11.07
N GLU A 81 -2.07 -9.28 11.85
CA GLU A 81 -3.41 -9.64 11.38
C GLU A 81 -3.94 -8.66 10.33
N VAL A 82 -3.74 -7.35 10.50
CA VAL A 82 -4.17 -6.38 9.49
C VAL A 82 -3.38 -6.55 8.19
N THR A 83 -2.06 -6.77 8.26
CA THR A 83 -1.22 -7.01 7.08
C THR A 83 -1.65 -8.28 6.34
N ALA A 84 -1.80 -9.40 7.05
CA ALA A 84 -2.25 -10.66 6.44
C ALA A 84 -3.64 -10.54 5.80
N THR A 85 -4.56 -9.83 6.46
CA THR A 85 -5.91 -9.59 5.94
C THR A 85 -5.88 -8.75 4.66
N TYR A 86 -5.13 -7.64 4.66
CA TYR A 86 -5.03 -6.76 3.50
C TYR A 86 -4.31 -7.42 2.34
N LEU A 87 -3.28 -8.22 2.60
CA LEU A 87 -2.64 -9.06 1.58
C LEU A 87 -3.65 -10.01 0.93
N SER A 88 -4.43 -10.74 1.74
CA SER A 88 -5.47 -11.63 1.23
C SER A 88 -6.52 -10.90 0.38
N MET A 89 -6.91 -9.69 0.78
CA MET A 89 -7.82 -8.87 -0.01
C MET A 89 -7.19 -8.43 -1.33
N THR A 90 -5.94 -7.97 -1.30
CA THR A 90 -5.16 -7.60 -2.49
C THR A 90 -5.04 -8.76 -3.48
N MET A 91 -4.65 -9.94 -3.01
CA MET A 91 -4.50 -11.13 -3.86
C MET A 91 -5.82 -11.54 -4.50
N ARG A 92 -6.91 -11.52 -3.73
CA ARG A 92 -8.26 -11.77 -4.28
C ARG A 92 -8.68 -10.71 -5.30
N LEU A 93 -8.38 -9.44 -5.05
CA LEU A 93 -8.73 -8.35 -5.97
C LEU A 93 -8.03 -8.50 -7.33
N VAL A 94 -6.80 -9.03 -7.36
CA VAL A 94 -6.07 -9.30 -8.61
C VAL A 94 -6.36 -10.68 -9.20
N GLY A 95 -7.31 -11.43 -8.62
CA GLY A 95 -7.68 -12.78 -9.07
C GLY A 95 -6.65 -13.87 -8.77
N ALA A 96 -5.67 -13.61 -7.90
CA ALA A 96 -4.66 -14.57 -7.48
C ALA A 96 -5.12 -15.39 -6.27
N LYS A 97 -4.69 -16.65 -6.20
CA LYS A 97 -4.83 -17.49 -5.01
C LYS A 97 -3.57 -17.36 -4.16
N ILE A 98 -3.75 -17.26 -2.84
CA ILE A 98 -2.66 -17.46 -1.89
C ILE A 98 -2.46 -18.97 -1.74
N ASP A 99 -1.66 -19.55 -2.62
CA ASP A 99 -1.33 -20.98 -2.57
C ASP A 99 -0.29 -21.21 -1.48
N GLY A 100 -0.68 -21.19 -0.18
CA GLY A 100 0.04 -21.74 0.99
C GLY A 100 1.53 -21.41 1.23
N VAL A 101 2.22 -20.76 0.32
CA VAL A 101 3.66 -20.49 0.33
C VAL A 101 3.83 -19.06 0.81
N MET A 102 3.47 -18.81 2.07
CA MET A 102 3.88 -17.61 2.80
C MET A 102 5.40 -17.53 3.03
N ARG A 103 6.18 -18.51 2.54
CA ARG A 103 7.65 -18.59 2.74
C ARG A 103 8.47 -17.62 1.87
N GLN A 104 7.86 -16.88 0.94
CA GLN A 104 8.60 -16.02 0.01
C GLN A 104 8.45 -14.51 0.27
N GLU A 105 7.35 -14.06 0.90
CA GLU A 105 7.13 -12.63 1.16
C GLU A 105 8.13 -12.02 2.14
N GLU A 106 8.50 -12.75 3.20
CA GLU A 106 9.50 -12.29 4.17
C GLU A 106 10.84 -11.91 3.50
N ARG A 107 11.14 -12.53 2.35
CA ARG A 107 12.39 -12.31 1.62
C ARG A 107 12.39 -10.99 0.85
N HIS A 108 11.27 -10.60 0.24
CA HIS A 108 11.18 -9.39 -0.58
C HIS A 108 10.90 -8.12 0.23
N VAL A 109 10.17 -8.22 1.36
CA VAL A 109 9.81 -7.05 2.17
C VAL A 109 11.02 -6.50 2.95
N HIS A 110 11.99 -7.34 3.30
CA HIS A 110 13.14 -6.95 4.13
C HIS A 110 14.35 -6.43 3.37
N GLU A 111 14.42 -6.60 2.05
CA GLU A 111 15.59 -6.16 1.26
C GLU A 111 15.62 -4.62 1.06
N HIS A 112 14.47 -3.96 1.15
CA HIS A 112 14.35 -2.51 0.88
C HIS A 112 13.73 -1.69 2.03
N ALA A 113 13.47 -2.27 3.21
CA ALA A 113 12.88 -1.59 4.35
C ALA A 113 13.85 -0.64 5.10
N GLN A 114 14.76 0.04 4.40
CA GLN A 114 15.40 1.27 4.89
C GLN A 114 14.59 2.49 4.45
N LEU A 115 13.32 2.56 4.84
CA LEU A 115 12.60 3.83 4.82
C LEU A 115 13.10 4.64 6.02
N ARG A 116 14.14 5.45 5.77
CA ARG A 116 14.62 6.46 6.71
C ARG A 116 13.45 7.39 7.08
N ALA A 117 13.13 7.41 8.37
CA ALA A 117 12.30 8.41 9.02
C ALA A 117 12.98 9.79 8.99
#